data_AF-A0A8X6LVG2-F1
#
_entry.id   AF-A0A8X6LVG2-F1
#
_cell.length_a   1.000
_cell.length_b   1.000
_cell.length_c   1.000
_cell.angle_alpha   90.00
_cell.angle_beta   90.00
_cell.angle_gamma   90.00
#
_symmetry.space_group_name_H-M   'P 1'
#
loop_
_entity.id
_entity.type
_entity.pdbx_description
1 polymer ?
#
loop_
_entity_poly.entity_id
_entity_poly.type
_entity_poly.pdbx_seq_one_letter_code
_entity_poly.pdbx_strand_id
1 'polypeptide(L)'
;MLPTFDIPGMPGGQVGVMNVTEIMGKIIKEAIDLVSNDGIVFLDEIDKIAARTEVKGEVNREGVQRDLLPLLEGTTVTTKYGHVKTDYILFIASGAFHQSKPSDLLPELQGRLRDQGRT
;
A
#
# COMPACT_ATOMS: atom_id res chain seq x y z
N MET A 1 -27.22 -11.73 -15.23
CA MET A 1 -27.80 -11.50 -16.58
C MET A 1 -27.64 -10.01 -16.84
N LEU A 2 -26.92 -9.60 -17.88
CA LEU A 2 -26.73 -8.19 -18.20
C LEU A 2 -28.06 -7.60 -18.71
N PRO A 3 -28.43 -6.36 -18.35
CA PRO A 3 -29.62 -5.75 -18.90
C PRO A 3 -29.42 -5.50 -20.41
N THR A 4 -30.28 -6.08 -21.23
CA THR A 4 -30.30 -5.89 -22.68
C THR A 4 -31.40 -4.91 -23.07
N PHE A 5 -31.10 -4.06 -24.04
CA PHE A 5 -32.06 -3.16 -24.67
C PHE A 5 -32.33 -3.66 -26.09
N ASP A 6 -33.60 -3.81 -26.45
CA ASP A 6 -33.98 -4.16 -27.81
C ASP A 6 -33.77 -2.95 -28.75
N ILE A 7 -33.15 -3.17 -29.90
CA ILE A 7 -32.89 -2.11 -30.89
C ILE A 7 -34.17 -1.85 -31.69
N PRO A 8 -34.68 -0.60 -31.72
CA PRO A 8 -35.84 -0.25 -32.54
C PRO A 8 -35.57 -0.56 -34.02
N GLY A 9 -36.44 -1.35 -34.65
CA GLY A 9 -36.34 -1.69 -36.09
C GLY A 9 -35.45 -2.89 -36.42
N MET A 10 -34.86 -3.58 -35.43
CA MET A 10 -34.06 -4.78 -35.66
C MET A 10 -34.64 -5.98 -34.87
N PRO A 11 -35.43 -6.87 -35.51
CA PRO A 11 -35.97 -8.06 -34.86
C PRO A 11 -34.83 -8.95 -34.34
N GLY A 12 -34.81 -9.21 -33.02
CA GLY A 12 -33.75 -10.00 -32.37
C GLY A 12 -32.45 -9.25 -32.09
N GLY A 13 -32.38 -7.94 -32.36
CA GLY A 13 -31.25 -7.10 -32.01
C GLY A 13 -31.29 -6.66 -30.55
N GLN A 14 -30.39 -7.20 -29.72
CA GLN A 14 -30.21 -6.76 -28.34
C GLN A 14 -28.84 -6.14 -28.13
N VAL A 15 -28.80 -4.93 -27.57
CA VAL A 15 -27.56 -4.29 -27.10
C VAL A 15 -27.48 -4.48 -25.60
N GLY A 16 -26.36 -5.05 -25.12
CA GLY A 16 -26.06 -5.09 -23.70
C GLY A 16 -25.79 -3.67 -23.18
N VAL A 17 -26.58 -3.23 -22.20
CA VAL A 17 -26.35 -1.97 -21.50
C VAL A 17 -25.43 -2.27 -20.32
N MET A 18 -24.21 -1.73 -20.32
CA MET A 18 -23.35 -1.81 -19.14
C MET A 18 -23.72 -0.71 -18.14
N ASN A 19 -23.91 -1.11 -16.89
CA ASN A 19 -24.17 -0.18 -15.79
C ASN A 19 -22.85 0.47 -15.35
N VAL A 20 -22.83 1.81 -15.24
CA VAL A 20 -21.67 2.58 -14.77
C VAL A 20 -21.19 2.09 -13.40
N THR A 21 -22.11 1.73 -12.50
CA THR A 21 -21.78 1.17 -11.18
C THR A 21 -21.00 -0.13 -11.28
N GLU A 22 -21.34 -0.99 -12.26
CA GLU A 22 -20.64 -2.25 -12.49
C GLU A 22 -19.24 -2.03 -13.09
N ILE A 23 -19.12 -1.07 -14.01
CA ILE A 23 -17.82 -0.65 -14.58
C ILE A 23 -16.91 -0.13 -13.45
N MET A 24 -17.42 0.76 -12.59
CA MET A 24 -16.66 1.29 -11.46
C MET A 24 -16.24 0.19 -10.48
N GLY A 25 -17.12 -0.77 -10.20
CA GLY A 25 -16.80 -1.92 -9.36
C GLY A 25 -15.65 -2.76 -9.90
N LYS A 26 -15.62 -3.00 -11.22
CA LYS A 26 -14.50 -3.73 -11.88
C LYS A 26 -13.18 -2.97 -11.77
N ILE A 27 -13.20 -1.66 -12.06
CA ILE A 27 -12.00 -0.81 -11.97
C ILE A 27 -11.46 -0.77 -10.54
N ILE A 28 -12.34 -0.64 -9.53
CA ILE A 28 -11.94 -0.63 -8.12
C ILE A 28 -11.30 -1.97 -7.74
N LYS A 29 -11.90 -3.09 -8.15
CA LYS A 29 -11.34 -4.41 -7.89
C LYS A 29 -9.95 -4.56 -8.51
N GLU A 30 -9.80 -4.22 -9.77
CA GLU A 30 -8.52 -4.28 -10.48
C GLU A 30 -7.47 -3.37 -9.83
N ALA A 31 -7.86 -2.17 -9.39
CA ALA A 31 -6.96 -1.27 -8.67
C ALA A 31 -6.49 -1.85 -7.33
N ILE A 32 -7.38 -2.51 -6.57
CA ILE A 32 -7.00 -3.18 -5.32
C ILE A 32 -6.04 -4.33 -5.59
N ASP A 33 -6.31 -5.12 -6.63
CA ASP A 33 -5.46 -6.25 -7.03
C ASP A 33 -4.06 -5.75 -7.45
N LEU A 34 -3.97 -4.66 -8.23
CA LEU A 34 -2.71 -4.04 -8.63
C LEU A 34 -1.93 -3.50 -7.42
N VAL A 35 -2.58 -2.78 -6.51
CA VAL A 35 -1.90 -2.24 -5.32
C VAL A 35 -1.42 -3.37 -4.41
N SER A 36 -2.20 -4.44 -4.27
CA SER A 36 -1.85 -5.54 -3.36
C SER A 36 -0.71 -6.42 -3.87
N ASN A 37 -0.52 -6.52 -5.20
CA ASN A 37 0.48 -7.41 -5.81
C ASN A 37 1.69 -6.66 -6.40
N ASP A 38 1.49 -5.47 -6.93
CA ASP A 38 2.51 -4.69 -7.65
C ASP A 38 2.75 -3.30 -7.01
N GLY A 39 2.19 -3.08 -5.82
CA GLY A 39 2.32 -1.81 -5.09
C GLY A 39 3.75 -1.52 -4.69
N ILE A 40 4.16 -0.26 -4.81
CA ILE A 40 5.46 0.24 -4.34
C ILE A 40 5.22 1.40 -3.37
N VAL A 41 5.84 1.34 -2.21
CA VAL A 41 5.84 2.41 -1.20
C VAL A 41 7.26 2.90 -0.99
N PHE A 42 7.47 4.21 -1.19
CA PHE A 42 8.74 4.87 -0.92
C PHE A 42 8.67 5.59 0.43
N LEU A 43 9.53 5.18 1.37
CA LEU A 43 9.68 5.80 2.69
C LEU A 43 10.91 6.70 2.66
N ASP A 44 10.72 7.99 2.43
CA ASP A 44 11.84 8.94 2.42
C ASP A 44 12.23 9.41 3.83
N GLU A 45 13.46 9.88 3.96
CA GLU A 45 14.05 10.40 5.20
C GLU A 45 13.85 9.48 6.43
N ILE A 46 13.96 8.15 6.26
CA ILE A 46 13.81 7.17 7.35
C ILE A 46 14.87 7.38 8.45
N ASP A 47 15.99 8.03 8.12
CA ASP A 47 17.05 8.39 9.05
C ASP A 47 16.60 9.42 10.10
N LYS A 48 15.54 10.20 9.84
CA LYS A 48 14.94 11.14 10.81
C LYS A 48 14.30 10.44 12.00
N ILE A 49 13.72 9.25 11.77
CA ILE A 49 13.09 8.46 12.82
C ILE A 49 14.04 7.47 13.49
N ALA A 50 15.23 7.23 12.91
CA ALA A 50 16.30 6.41 13.50
C ALA A 50 17.03 7.09 14.66
N ALA A 51 17.09 8.42 14.67
CA ALA A 51 17.83 9.17 15.69
C ALA A 51 17.19 9.00 17.09
N ARG A 52 18.00 8.63 18.08
CA ARG A 52 17.60 8.59 19.48
C ARG A 52 17.38 10.01 20.00
N THR A 53 16.18 10.28 20.51
CA THR A 53 15.91 11.52 21.24
C THR A 53 16.13 11.29 22.75
N GLU A 54 17.04 12.04 23.37
CA GLU A 54 17.22 12.08 24.83
C GLU A 54 16.30 13.10 25.54
N VAL A 55 15.56 13.91 24.78
CA VAL A 55 14.76 15.02 25.29
C VAL A 55 13.32 14.58 25.59
N LYS A 56 12.93 14.67 26.87
CA LYS A 56 11.57 14.44 27.37
C LYS A 56 10.61 15.46 26.73
N GLY A 57 9.72 15.02 25.83
CA GLY A 57 8.65 15.84 25.24
C GLY A 57 8.62 15.90 23.71
N GLU A 58 9.58 15.30 23.00
CA GLU A 58 9.50 15.18 21.54
C GLU A 58 8.56 14.06 21.07
N VAL A 59 8.11 14.18 19.83
CA VAL A 59 7.34 13.18 19.09
C VAL A 59 8.02 11.81 19.20
N ASN A 60 7.24 10.77 19.51
CA ASN A 60 7.75 9.41 19.70
C ASN A 60 8.18 8.78 18.37
N ARG A 61 9.44 9.04 17.98
CA ARG A 61 10.05 8.51 16.74
C ARG A 61 10.09 6.98 16.71
N GLU A 62 10.29 6.34 17.87
CA GLU A 62 10.21 4.89 18.00
C GLU A 62 8.78 4.39 17.76
N GLY A 63 7.77 5.12 18.23
CA GLY A 63 6.36 4.85 17.94
C GLY A 63 6.08 4.79 16.44
N VAL A 64 6.60 5.75 15.67
CA VAL A 64 6.47 5.75 14.21
C VAL A 64 7.08 4.49 13.58
N GLN A 65 8.27 4.07 14.06
CA GLN A 65 8.88 2.82 13.58
C GLN A 65 8.01 1.60 13.90
N ARG A 66 7.45 1.52 15.11
CA ARG A 66 6.56 0.42 15.52
C ARG A 66 5.27 0.38 14.72
N ASP A 67 4.70 1.54 14.41
CA ASP A 67 3.47 1.65 13.63
C ASP A 67 3.70 1.27 12.15
N LEU A 68 4.94 1.37 11.65
CA LEU A 68 5.32 0.92 10.31
C LEU A 68 5.52 -0.60 10.22
N LEU A 69 5.85 -1.28 11.32
CA LEU A 69 6.14 -2.73 11.31
C LEU A 69 4.99 -3.56 10.72
N PRO A 70 3.72 -3.41 11.14
CA PRO A 70 2.62 -4.20 10.57
C PRO A 70 2.49 -4.07 9.04
N LEU A 71 2.80 -2.90 8.49
CA LEU A 71 2.73 -2.66 7.05
C LEU A 71 3.83 -3.43 6.31
N LEU A 72 5.04 -3.42 6.86
CA LEU A 72 6.22 -4.11 6.33
C LEU A 72 6.17 -5.63 6.53
N GLU A 73 5.46 -6.11 7.55
CA GLU A 73 5.30 -7.52 7.85
C GLU A 73 4.17 -8.20 7.06
N GLY A 74 3.26 -7.40 6.51
CA GLY A 74 2.04 -7.89 5.86
C GLY A 74 0.83 -7.72 6.78
N THR A 75 -0.05 -6.80 6.43
CA THR A 75 -1.32 -6.57 7.12
C THR A 75 -2.42 -6.25 6.12
N THR A 76 -3.66 -6.30 6.58
CA THR A 76 -4.81 -5.87 5.80
C THR A 76 -5.22 -4.45 6.21
N VAL A 77 -5.08 -3.50 5.29
CA VAL A 77 -5.49 -2.11 5.47
C VAL A 77 -6.87 -1.91 4.86
N THR A 78 -7.80 -1.37 5.64
CA THR A 78 -9.13 -1.00 5.14
C THR A 78 -9.08 0.38 4.51
N THR A 79 -9.40 0.44 3.21
CA THR A 79 -9.52 1.70 2.46
C THR A 79 -10.99 1.96 2.11
N LYS A 80 -11.30 3.17 1.65
CA LYS A 80 -12.63 3.53 1.13
C LYS A 80 -13.06 2.72 -0.11
N TYR A 81 -12.13 2.02 -0.74
CA TYR A 81 -12.35 1.22 -1.94
C TYR A 81 -12.44 -0.29 -1.64
N GLY A 82 -11.96 -0.72 -0.48
CA GLY A 82 -11.92 -2.12 -0.07
C GLY A 82 -10.69 -2.43 0.77
N HIS A 83 -10.45 -3.70 1.03
CA HIS A 83 -9.32 -4.18 1.81
C HIS A 83 -8.10 -4.39 0.91
N VAL A 84 -6.95 -3.85 1.32
CA VAL A 84 -5.66 -4.02 0.65
C VAL A 84 -4.75 -4.84 1.54
N LYS A 85 -4.14 -5.88 0.99
CA LYS A 85 -3.13 -6.68 1.68
C LYS A 85 -1.74 -6.16 1.32
N THR A 86 -0.89 -5.95 2.32
CA THR A 86 0.44 -5.35 2.11
C THR A 86 1.54 -6.39 1.94
N ASP A 87 1.22 -7.69 1.98
CA ASP A 87 2.17 -8.82 1.95
C ASP A 87 3.16 -8.77 0.76
N TYR A 88 2.72 -8.27 -0.40
CA TYR A 88 3.54 -8.19 -1.62
C TYR A 88 3.90 -6.77 -2.04
N ILE A 89 3.63 -5.77 -1.19
CA ILE A 89 4.03 -4.39 -1.49
C ILE A 89 5.54 -4.26 -1.29
N LEU A 90 6.22 -3.71 -2.30
CA LEU A 90 7.64 -3.40 -2.22
C LEU A 90 7.84 -2.10 -1.43
N PHE A 91 8.65 -2.14 -0.37
CA PHE A 91 8.96 -0.97 0.45
C PHE A 91 10.40 -0.52 0.25
N ILE A 92 10.59 0.64 -0.33
CA ILE A 92 11.90 1.24 -0.56
C ILE A 92 12.08 2.36 0.45
N ALA A 93 13.00 2.18 1.41
CA ALA A 93 13.34 3.23 2.36
C ALA A 93 14.60 3.99 1.91
N SER A 94 14.55 5.31 2.01
CA SER A 94 15.64 6.24 1.71
C SER A 94 16.00 7.05 2.95
N GLY A 95 17.28 7.36 3.10
CA GLY A 95 17.80 8.18 4.19
C GLY A 95 19.25 8.53 3.93
N ALA A 96 19.65 9.75 4.27
CA ALA A 96 21.03 10.20 4.06
C ALA A 96 21.97 9.78 5.20
N PHE A 97 21.41 9.50 6.39
CA PHE A 97 22.12 8.97 7.56
C PHE A 97 23.32 9.84 8.00
N HIS A 98 23.14 11.17 7.99
CA HIS A 98 24.16 12.12 8.44
C HIS A 98 24.31 12.19 9.96
N GLN A 99 23.19 12.10 10.69
CA GLN A 99 23.13 12.25 12.16
C GLN A 99 22.73 10.98 12.89
N SER A 100 22.37 9.93 12.15
CA SER A 100 21.96 8.62 12.63
C SER A 100 22.54 7.55 11.71
N LYS A 101 22.57 6.31 12.17
CA LYS A 101 23.00 5.15 11.39
C LYS A 101 21.81 4.22 11.15
N PRO A 102 21.82 3.40 10.08
CA PRO A 102 20.80 2.37 9.90
C PRO A 102 20.67 1.42 11.10
N SER A 103 21.77 1.20 11.84
CA SER A 103 21.79 0.41 13.08
C SER A 103 21.03 1.03 14.26
N ASP A 104 20.65 2.31 14.17
CA ASP A 104 19.92 3.02 15.23
C ASP A 104 18.39 2.82 15.10
N LEU A 105 17.92 2.25 14.00
CA LEU A 105 16.54 1.80 13.84
C LEU A 105 16.23 0.62 14.78
N LEU A 106 14.95 0.32 14.99
CA LEU A 106 14.52 -0.87 15.72
C LEU A 106 15.04 -2.15 15.04
N PRO A 107 15.51 -3.17 15.79
CA PRO A 107 16.01 -4.42 15.22
C PRO A 107 15.04 -5.09 14.22
N GLU A 108 13.74 -5.02 14.51
CA GLU A 108 12.66 -5.55 13.68
C GLU A 108 12.62 -4.83 12.32
N LEU A 109 12.70 -3.49 12.34
CA LEU A 109 12.67 -2.67 11.14
C LEU A 109 13.95 -2.85 10.31
N GLN A 110 15.10 -2.97 10.99
CA GLN A 110 16.37 -3.31 10.33
C GLN A 110 16.28 -4.65 9.60
N GLY A 111 15.68 -5.68 10.21
CA GLY A 111 15.47 -6.98 9.58
C GLY A 111 14.69 -6.87 8.28
N ARG A 112 13.60 -6.07 8.27
CA ARG A 112 12.74 -5.92 7.09
C ARG A 112 13.34 -5.07 5.98
N LEU A 113 14.07 -4.01 6.32
CA LEU A 113 14.67 -3.11 5.32
C LEU A 113 16.00 -3.65 4.77
N ARG A 114 16.74 -4.46 5.55
CA ARG A 114 18.01 -5.04 5.12
C ARG A 114 17.84 -6.25 4.21
N ASP A 115 16.77 -7.01 4.36
CA ASP A 115 16.53 -8.24 3.57
C ASP A 115 16.00 -7.98 2.15
N GLN A 116 15.64 -6.74 1.77
CA GLN A 116 15.13 -6.46 0.42
C GLN A 116 16.21 -6.49 -0.68
N GLY A 117 17.43 -6.93 -0.37
CA GLY A 117 18.52 -7.19 -1.32
C GLY A 117 18.68 -8.66 -1.75
N ARG A 118 17.78 -9.57 -1.35
CA ARG A 118 17.79 -10.96 -1.80
C ARG A 118 16.38 -11.45 -2.15
N THR A 119 15.99 -11.31 -3.41
CA THR A 119 15.55 -12.36 -4.35
C THR A 119 15.16 -11.73 -5.67
#